data_AF-A0A8J6VU24-F1
#
_entry.id   AF-A0A8J6VU24-F1
#
_cell.length_a   1.000
_cell.length_b   1.000
_cell.length_c   1.000
_cell.angle_alpha   90.00
_cell.angle_beta   90.00
_cell.angle_gamma   90.00
#
_symmetry.space_group_name_H-M   'P 1'
#
loop_
_entity.id
_entity.type
_entity.pdbx_description
1 polymer ?
#
loop_
_entity_poly.entity_id
_entity_poly.type
_entity_poly.pdbx_seq_one_letter_code
_entity_poly.pdbx_strand_id
1 'polypeptide(L)'
;MNRFLALAAITLPAAAFIFLKPCIFLGMACKHMEGEAKSLTETTNRAQQAYYLEHGRLASSSKALGLGYPSKTDWNEYPFQNTPTSAIFYAVPIGSMASDRKGYVGAVFLDQKVEEKANPEELPLKNIICEARGPKATLAIKPTLRNGSPICPEGSAQTKVPR
;
A
#
# COMPACT_ATOMS: atom_id res chain seq x y z
N MET A 1 33.42 -24.28 -66.79
CA MET A 1 34.23 -23.89 -65.60
C MET A 1 33.36 -23.00 -64.72
N ASN A 2 32.72 -23.61 -63.72
CA ASN A 2 31.73 -22.98 -62.86
C ASN A 2 32.38 -22.00 -61.87
N ARG A 3 31.81 -20.81 -61.76
CA ARG A 3 31.98 -19.86 -60.66
C ARG A 3 30.75 -19.92 -59.74
N PHE A 4 30.88 -19.27 -58.59
CA PHE A 4 29.89 -18.92 -57.57
C PHE A 4 29.82 -19.91 -56.39
N LEU A 5 30.63 -19.67 -55.35
CA LEU A 5 30.41 -18.74 -54.22
C LEU A 5 29.52 -19.38 -53.14
N ALA A 6 30.18 -19.76 -52.06
CA ALA A 6 29.59 -20.26 -50.82
C ALA A 6 28.76 -19.16 -50.14
N LEU A 7 27.49 -19.47 -49.86
CA LEU A 7 26.65 -18.72 -48.94
C LEU A 7 26.80 -19.34 -47.54
N ALA A 8 27.63 -18.71 -46.70
CA ALA A 8 27.63 -18.95 -45.27
C ALA A 8 26.37 -18.31 -44.67
N ALA A 9 25.42 -19.13 -44.24
CA ALA A 9 24.26 -18.68 -43.49
C ALA A 9 24.72 -18.22 -42.09
N ILE A 10 24.82 -16.92 -41.89
CA ILE A 10 25.04 -16.32 -40.57
C ILE A 10 23.72 -16.42 -39.81
N THR A 11 23.59 -17.44 -38.97
CA THR A 11 22.51 -17.51 -37.98
C THR A 11 22.76 -16.44 -36.93
N LEU A 12 22.05 -15.31 -37.03
CA LEU A 12 21.96 -14.32 -35.96
C LEU A 12 21.53 -15.04 -34.66
N PRO A 13 22.29 -14.93 -33.55
CA PRO A 13 21.84 -15.47 -32.29
C PRO A 13 20.59 -14.70 -31.89
N ALA A 14 19.48 -15.41 -31.69
CA ALA A 14 18.26 -14.87 -31.13
C ALA A 14 18.62 -14.09 -29.87
N ALA A 15 18.48 -12.77 -29.94
CA ALA A 15 18.70 -11.89 -28.82
C ALA A 15 17.86 -12.43 -27.65
N ALA A 16 18.56 -12.81 -26.59
CA ALA A 16 17.94 -13.16 -25.33
C ALA A 16 17.01 -11.99 -24.94
N PHE A 17 15.71 -12.22 -25.00
CA PHE A 17 14.73 -11.39 -24.30
C PHE A 17 15.02 -11.56 -22.81
N ILE A 18 15.99 -10.81 -22.32
CA ILE A 18 16.23 -10.62 -20.90
C ILE A 18 14.93 -10.01 -20.40
N PHE A 19 14.19 -10.74 -19.56
CA PHE A 19 13.07 -10.24 -18.76
C PHE A 19 13.61 -9.21 -17.77
N LEU A 20 14.03 -8.08 -18.31
CA LEU A 20 14.61 -6.97 -17.59
C LEU A 20 13.45 -6.34 -16.83
N LYS A 21 13.42 -6.60 -15.52
CA LYS A 21 12.36 -6.08 -14.65
C LYS A 21 12.25 -4.56 -14.88
N PRO A 22 11.08 -4.04 -15.31
CA PRO A 22 10.91 -2.65 -15.72
C PRO A 22 11.39 -1.64 -14.66
N CYS A 23 11.30 -2.02 -13.40
CA CYS A 23 11.67 -1.19 -12.26
C CYS A 23 13.19 -1.01 -12.08
N ILE A 24 14.05 -1.74 -12.80
CA ILE A 24 15.52 -1.56 -12.76
C ILE A 24 15.93 -0.29 -13.52
N PHE A 25 15.32 -0.01 -14.68
CA PHE A 25 15.61 1.18 -15.49
C PHE A 25 14.80 2.41 -15.04
N LEU A 26 13.64 2.18 -14.41
CA LEU A 26 12.74 3.23 -13.90
C LEU A 26 12.74 3.31 -12.37
N GLY A 27 13.84 2.92 -11.71
CA GLY A 27 13.89 2.78 -10.25
C GLY A 27 13.49 4.04 -9.46
N MET A 28 13.74 5.24 -9.99
CA MET A 28 13.30 6.50 -9.37
C MET A 28 11.77 6.69 -9.47
N ALA A 29 11.16 6.31 -10.59
CA ALA A 29 9.71 6.43 -10.79
C ALA A 29 8.94 5.46 -9.88
N CYS A 30 9.38 4.20 -9.77
CA CYS A 30 8.79 3.24 -8.83
C CYS A 30 8.85 3.75 -7.38
N LYS A 31 10.01 4.25 -6.95
CA LYS A 31 10.19 4.79 -5.59
C LYS A 31 9.31 6.00 -5.32
N HIS A 32 9.12 6.87 -6.31
CA HIS A 32 8.22 8.01 -6.19
C HIS A 32 6.77 7.56 -5.98
N MET A 33 6.30 6.61 -6.79
CA MET A 33 4.94 6.06 -6.68
C MET A 33 4.72 5.33 -5.34
N GLU A 34 5.72 4.59 -4.85
CA GLU A 34 5.68 3.98 -3.51
C GLU A 34 5.66 5.04 -2.40
N GLY A 35 6.45 6.10 -2.54
CA GLY A 35 6.48 7.22 -1.61
C GLY A 35 5.14 7.96 -1.53
N GLU A 36 4.48 8.19 -2.67
CA GLU A 36 3.13 8.76 -2.74
C GLU A 36 2.12 7.86 -2.01
N ALA A 37 2.09 6.56 -2.35
CA ALA A 37 1.19 5.58 -1.73
C ALA A 37 1.37 5.51 -0.21
N LYS A 38 2.62 5.53 0.28
CA LYS A 38 2.93 5.55 1.71
C LYS A 38 2.46 6.84 2.37
N SER A 39 2.79 8.00 1.80
CA SER A 39 2.44 9.31 2.34
C SER A 39 0.93 9.51 2.43
N LEU A 40 0.20 9.06 1.41
CA LEU A 40 -1.25 9.09 1.41
C LEU A 40 -1.83 8.17 2.50
N THR A 41 -1.27 6.98 2.67
CA THR A 41 -1.68 6.05 3.74
C THR A 41 -1.47 6.65 5.13
N GLU A 42 -0.33 7.29 5.38
CA GLU A 42 -0.04 8.00 6.63
C GLU A 42 -1.02 9.16 6.87
N THR A 43 -1.31 9.93 5.83
CA THR A 43 -2.24 11.06 5.90
C THR A 43 -3.66 10.58 6.19
N THR A 44 -4.10 9.50 5.56
CA THR A 44 -5.42 8.89 5.82
C THR A 44 -5.55 8.40 7.26
N ASN A 45 -4.51 7.77 7.82
CA ASN A 45 -4.53 7.36 9.24
C ASN A 45 -4.66 8.57 10.18
N ARG A 46 -3.88 9.63 9.96
CA ARG A 46 -3.98 10.87 10.76
C ARG A 46 -5.36 11.50 10.65
N ALA A 47 -5.91 11.57 9.44
CA ALA A 47 -7.23 12.11 9.20
C ALA A 47 -8.33 11.28 9.87
N GLN A 48 -8.22 9.95 9.89
CA GLN A 48 -9.14 9.08 10.63
C GLN A 48 -9.12 9.35 12.13
N GLN A 49 -7.93 9.55 12.70
CA GLN A 49 -7.81 9.89 14.12
C GLN A 49 -8.46 11.25 14.43
N ALA A 50 -8.18 12.28 13.61
CA ALA A 50 -8.82 13.58 13.76
C ALA A 50 -10.35 13.50 13.60
N TYR A 51 -10.83 12.78 12.58
CA TYR A 51 -12.26 12.61 12.34
C TYR A 51 -12.97 11.95 13.52
N TYR A 52 -12.35 10.95 14.15
CA TYR A 52 -12.89 10.34 15.37
C TYR A 52 -12.96 11.32 16.54
N LEU A 53 -11.93 12.15 16.74
CA LEU A 53 -11.94 13.17 17.81
C LEU A 53 -13.06 14.20 17.61
N GLU A 54 -13.39 14.52 16.36
CA GLU A 54 -14.44 15.49 16.02
C GLU A 54 -15.85 14.88 16.05
N HIS A 55 -15.99 13.62 15.63
CA HIS A 55 -17.31 13.01 15.35
C HIS A 55 -17.67 11.82 16.25
N GLY A 56 -16.75 11.37 17.10
CA GLY A 56 -16.94 10.21 17.98
C GLY A 56 -17.06 8.87 17.25
N ARG A 57 -16.68 8.80 15.96
CA ARG A 57 -16.74 7.59 15.15
C ARG A 57 -15.71 7.64 14.02
N LEU A 58 -15.31 6.48 13.52
CA LEU A 58 -14.42 6.39 12.36
C LEU A 58 -15.15 6.75 11.06
N ALA A 59 -14.43 7.35 10.10
CA ALA A 59 -15.01 7.70 8.82
C ALA A 59 -15.10 6.48 7.89
N SER A 60 -16.16 6.41 7.08
CA SER A 60 -16.43 5.28 6.17
C SER A 60 -15.86 5.48 4.76
N SER A 61 -15.28 6.64 4.44
CA SER A 61 -14.74 6.94 3.12
C SER A 61 -13.71 8.07 3.16
N SER A 62 -12.87 8.16 2.12
CA SER A 62 -11.92 9.26 1.92
C SER A 62 -12.60 10.62 1.75
N LYS A 63 -13.80 10.64 1.17
CA LYS A 63 -14.61 11.86 1.01
C LYS A 63 -15.03 12.43 2.37
N ALA A 64 -15.43 11.57 3.31
CA ALA A 64 -15.79 11.99 4.67
C ALA A 64 -14.58 12.57 5.43
N LEU A 65 -13.37 12.11 5.10
CA LEU A 65 -12.12 12.65 5.65
C LEU A 65 -11.68 13.98 5.01
N GLY A 66 -12.36 14.45 3.96
CA GLY A 66 -12.00 15.69 3.27
C GLY A 66 -10.68 15.64 2.49
N LEU A 67 -10.13 14.45 2.21
CA LEU A 67 -8.78 14.30 1.65
C LEU A 67 -8.70 14.49 0.12
N GLY A 68 -9.82 14.59 -0.58
CA GLY A 68 -9.88 15.04 -1.98
C GLY A 68 -9.20 14.13 -3.04
N TYR A 69 -8.64 12.98 -2.67
CA TYR A 69 -7.99 12.08 -3.63
C TYR A 69 -9.00 11.14 -4.33
N PRO A 70 -8.76 10.78 -5.60
CA PRO A 70 -9.61 9.83 -6.32
C PRO A 70 -9.43 8.41 -5.78
N SER A 71 -10.44 7.55 -5.89
CA SER A 71 -10.35 6.14 -5.48
C SER A 71 -9.35 5.32 -6.30
N LYS A 72 -8.88 5.86 -7.43
CA LYS A 72 -7.92 5.23 -8.33
C LYS A 72 -7.11 6.30 -9.06
N THR A 73 -5.83 6.03 -9.24
CA THR A 73 -4.90 6.78 -10.11
C THR A 73 -4.41 5.86 -11.22
N ASP A 74 -3.49 6.33 -12.05
CA ASP A 74 -2.83 5.47 -13.05
C ASP A 74 -1.98 4.36 -12.40
N TRP A 75 -1.61 4.55 -11.13
CA TRP A 75 -0.57 3.77 -10.46
C TRP A 75 -1.08 2.99 -9.25
N ASN A 76 -2.08 3.49 -8.55
CA ASN A 76 -2.61 2.88 -7.34
C ASN A 76 -4.14 2.89 -7.33
N GLU A 77 -4.71 1.83 -6.77
CA GLU A 77 -6.11 1.79 -6.36
C GLU A 77 -6.21 1.93 -4.85
N TYR A 78 -7.25 2.62 -4.40
CA TYR A 78 -7.40 3.03 -3.00
C TYR A 78 -8.66 2.49 -2.32
N PRO A 79 -8.81 1.17 -2.16
CA PRO A 79 -9.94 0.59 -1.42
C PRO A 79 -10.03 1.12 0.02
N PHE A 80 -11.26 1.33 0.48
CA PHE A 80 -11.56 1.73 1.84
C PHE A 80 -12.50 0.70 2.48
N GLN A 81 -12.17 0.24 3.69
CA GLN A 81 -13.01 -0.64 4.49
C GLN A 81 -13.22 -0.01 5.87
N ASN A 82 -14.44 -0.09 6.39
CA ASN A 82 -14.77 0.44 7.70
C ASN A 82 -15.68 -0.55 8.43
N THR A 83 -15.46 -0.63 9.73
CA THR A 83 -16.33 -1.24 10.73
C THR A 83 -16.46 -0.25 11.90
N PRO A 84 -17.39 -0.47 12.84
CA PRO A 84 -17.53 0.40 14.02
C PRO A 84 -16.23 0.56 14.83
N THR A 85 -15.35 -0.44 14.84
CA THR A 85 -14.13 -0.46 15.64
C THR A 85 -12.83 -0.37 14.83
N SER A 86 -12.91 -0.32 13.49
CA SER A 86 -11.71 -0.19 12.66
C SER A 86 -11.98 0.45 11.30
N ALA A 87 -11.02 1.23 10.82
CA ALA A 87 -10.98 1.79 9.48
C ALA A 87 -9.68 1.37 8.82
N ILE A 88 -9.78 0.73 7.65
CA ILE A 88 -8.67 0.16 6.91
C ILE A 88 -8.63 0.79 5.52
N PHE A 89 -7.48 1.35 5.18
CA PHE A 89 -7.20 1.98 3.92
C PHE A 89 -6.11 1.22 3.18
N TYR A 90 -6.32 0.98 1.90
CA TYR A 90 -5.38 0.27 1.04
C TYR A 90 -4.80 1.23 -0.01
N ALA A 91 -3.51 1.10 -0.30
CA ALA A 91 -2.84 1.67 -1.46
C ALA A 91 -2.25 0.53 -2.27
N VAL A 92 -3.06 0.03 -3.21
CA VAL A 92 -2.78 -1.19 -3.98
C VAL A 92 -2.09 -0.79 -5.29
N PRO A 93 -0.85 -1.24 -5.54
CA PRO A 93 -0.17 -0.92 -6.79
C PRO A 93 -0.88 -1.63 -7.97
N ILE A 94 -1.17 -0.89 -9.03
CA ILE A 94 -1.80 -1.40 -10.26
C ILE A 94 -0.93 -1.12 -11.50
N GLY A 95 -1.35 -1.61 -12.66
CA GLY A 95 -0.60 -1.45 -13.92
C GLY A 95 0.55 -2.46 -14.10
N SER A 96 1.33 -2.26 -15.16
CA SER A 96 2.35 -3.23 -15.62
C SER A 96 3.50 -3.45 -14.63
N MET A 97 3.77 -2.48 -13.76
CA MET A 97 4.82 -2.55 -12.73
C MET A 97 4.28 -2.90 -11.34
N ALA A 98 3.00 -3.29 -11.23
CA ALA A 98 2.36 -3.55 -9.94
C ALA A 98 3.08 -4.59 -9.10
N SER A 99 3.55 -5.68 -9.70
CA SER A 99 4.17 -6.81 -9.01
C SER A 99 5.53 -6.49 -8.38
N ASP A 100 6.25 -5.51 -8.93
CA ASP A 100 7.58 -5.13 -8.44
C ASP A 100 7.51 -4.02 -7.37
N ARG A 101 6.35 -3.37 -7.22
CA ARG A 101 6.16 -2.26 -6.29
C ARG A 101 5.55 -2.69 -4.96
N LYS A 102 5.87 -1.94 -3.91
CA LYS A 102 5.20 -2.05 -2.61
C LYS A 102 3.80 -1.44 -2.67
N GLY A 103 2.85 -2.11 -2.02
CA GLY A 103 1.60 -1.52 -1.59
C GLY A 103 1.59 -1.33 -0.08
N TYR A 104 0.67 -0.50 0.38
CA TYR A 104 0.55 -0.10 1.78
C TYR A 104 -0.87 -0.30 2.27
N VAL A 105 -1.02 -0.68 3.53
CA VAL A 105 -2.31 -0.79 4.20
C VAL A 105 -2.22 -0.08 5.54
N GLY A 106 -2.96 1.01 5.66
CA GLY A 106 -3.13 1.75 6.89
C GLY A 106 -4.36 1.26 7.63
N ALA A 107 -4.27 1.11 8.95
CA ALA A 107 -5.44 0.83 9.77
C ALA A 107 -5.45 1.70 11.03
N VAL A 108 -6.63 2.14 11.41
CA VAL A 108 -6.93 2.78 12.70
C VAL A 108 -7.96 1.92 13.42
N PHE A 109 -7.67 1.60 14.68
CA PHE A 109 -8.49 0.76 15.54
C PHE A 109 -8.96 1.54 16.75
N LEU A 110 -10.21 1.30 17.14
CA LEU A 110 -10.76 1.67 18.43
C LEU A 110 -10.46 0.56 19.45
N ASP A 111 -9.68 0.88 20.48
CA ASP A 111 -9.42 0.00 21.61
C ASP A 111 -10.49 0.21 22.69
N GLN A 112 -11.56 -0.58 22.60
CA GLN A 112 -12.70 -0.52 23.52
C GLN A 112 -12.29 -0.77 24.99
N LYS A 113 -11.17 -1.45 25.25
CA LYS A 113 -10.68 -1.67 26.62
C LYS A 113 -10.17 -0.38 27.27
N VAL A 114 -9.68 0.57 26.46
CA VAL A 114 -9.25 1.90 26.91
C VAL A 114 -10.47 2.80 27.09
N GLU A 115 -11.47 2.67 26.21
CA GLU A 115 -12.74 3.40 26.31
C GLU A 115 -13.49 3.12 27.63
N GLU A 116 -13.56 1.86 28.06
CA GLU A 116 -14.25 1.45 29.29
C GLU A 116 -13.47 1.78 30.59
N LYS A 117 -12.15 1.96 30.51
CA LYS A 117 -11.27 2.16 31.68
C LYS A 117 -10.70 3.58 31.79
N ALA A 118 -11.18 4.52 30.97
CA ALA A 118 -10.44 5.71 30.60
C ALA A 118 -9.98 6.56 31.81
N ASN A 119 -8.66 6.62 31.98
CA ASN A 119 -7.99 7.85 32.39
C ASN A 119 -8.17 8.85 31.21
N PRO A 120 -8.68 10.07 31.41
CA PRO A 120 -9.09 10.98 30.32
C PRO A 120 -7.98 11.42 29.36
N GLU A 121 -6.73 11.03 29.59
CA GLU A 121 -5.56 11.44 28.80
C GLU A 121 -5.19 10.48 27.67
N GLU A 122 -5.64 9.21 27.68
CA GLU A 122 -5.27 8.25 26.63
C GLU A 122 -6.37 8.13 25.57
N LEU A 123 -6.05 8.53 24.33
CA LEU A 123 -6.96 8.33 23.20
C LEU A 123 -7.16 6.83 22.95
N PRO A 124 -8.41 6.35 22.80
CA PRO A 124 -8.70 4.93 22.57
C PRO A 124 -8.37 4.51 21.12
N LEU A 125 -7.51 5.25 20.41
CA LEU A 125 -7.18 5.00 19.01
C LEU A 125 -5.75 4.50 18.87
N LYS A 126 -5.58 3.38 18.18
CA LYS A 126 -4.28 2.83 17.80
C LYS A 126 -4.20 2.74 16.27
N ASN A 127 -3.05 3.04 15.69
CA ASN A 127 -2.88 2.96 14.24
C ASN A 127 -1.66 2.12 13.84
N ILE A 128 -1.67 1.62 12.61
CA ILE A 128 -0.58 0.86 12.00
C ILE A 128 -0.54 1.10 10.50
N ILE A 129 0.64 0.89 9.92
CA ILE A 129 0.84 0.80 8.49
C ILE A 129 1.65 -0.45 8.19
N CYS A 130 1.11 -1.28 7.30
CA CYS A 130 1.72 -2.51 6.82
C CYS A 130 2.10 -2.35 5.36
N GLU A 131 3.23 -2.91 4.95
CA GLU A 131 3.67 -2.98 3.55
C GLU A 131 3.81 -4.42 3.09
N ALA A 132 3.48 -4.66 1.81
CA ALA A 132 3.79 -5.89 1.10
C ALA A 132 4.10 -5.60 -0.37
N ARG A 133 4.76 -6.54 -1.06
CA ARG A 133 5.09 -6.39 -2.47
C ARG A 133 3.99 -6.97 -3.35
N GLY A 134 3.50 -6.15 -4.28
CA GLY A 134 2.52 -6.52 -5.28
C GLY A 134 1.05 -6.41 -4.83
N PRO A 135 0.11 -6.37 -5.80
CA PRO A 135 -1.30 -6.11 -5.54
C PRO A 135 -1.96 -7.20 -4.71
N LYS A 136 -1.74 -8.48 -5.08
CA LYS A 136 -2.33 -9.64 -4.40
C LYS A 136 -1.93 -9.70 -2.93
N ALA A 137 -0.66 -9.47 -2.63
CA ALA A 137 -0.17 -9.47 -1.25
C ALA A 137 -0.77 -8.30 -0.48
N THR A 138 -0.82 -7.10 -1.06
CA THR A 138 -1.39 -5.90 -0.44
C THR A 138 -2.87 -6.09 -0.07
N LEU A 139 -3.67 -6.63 -1.00
CA LEU A 139 -5.09 -6.90 -0.78
C LEU A 139 -5.34 -8.00 0.27
N ALA A 140 -4.39 -8.92 0.46
CA ALA A 140 -4.48 -9.95 1.47
C ALA A 140 -4.17 -9.43 2.90
N ILE A 141 -3.57 -8.24 3.03
CA ILE A 141 -3.30 -7.65 4.34
C ILE A 141 -4.62 -7.25 5.01
N LYS A 142 -4.85 -7.82 6.18
CA LYS A 142 -5.91 -7.40 7.10
C LYS A 142 -5.26 -7.20 8.47
N PRO A 143 -4.84 -5.97 8.81
CA PRO A 143 -4.26 -5.70 10.13
C PRO A 143 -5.29 -6.01 11.22
N THR A 144 -4.83 -6.41 12.40
CA THR A 144 -5.71 -6.75 13.53
C THR A 144 -5.25 -6.07 14.81
N LEU A 145 -6.17 -5.78 15.72
CA LEU A 145 -5.86 -5.34 17.08
C LEU A 145 -5.78 -6.57 17.99
N ARG A 146 -4.59 -6.87 18.53
CA ARG A 146 -4.40 -7.96 19.51
C ARG A 146 -3.84 -7.37 20.79
N ASN A 147 -4.53 -7.57 21.91
CA ASN A 147 -4.13 -7.06 23.22
C ASN A 147 -3.83 -5.54 23.23
N GLY A 148 -4.67 -4.74 22.55
CA GLY A 148 -4.51 -3.29 22.46
C GLY A 148 -3.36 -2.82 21.56
N SER A 149 -2.70 -3.74 20.86
CA SER A 149 -1.62 -3.44 19.90
C SER A 149 -2.03 -3.83 18.49
N PRO A 150 -1.94 -2.93 17.50
CA PRO A 150 -2.21 -3.26 16.12
C PRO A 150 -1.06 -4.08 15.52
N ILE A 151 -1.37 -5.07 14.70
CA ILE A 151 -0.40 -6.05 14.18
C ILE A 151 -0.63 -6.26 12.68
N CYS A 152 0.46 -6.25 11.92
CA CYS A 152 0.50 -6.66 10.51
C CYS A 152 0.47 -8.20 10.39
N PRO A 153 -0.35 -8.78 9.50
CA PRO A 153 -0.39 -10.23 9.31
C PRO A 153 0.91 -10.75 8.68
N GLU A 154 1.10 -12.07 8.75
CA GLU A 154 2.22 -12.76 8.10
C GLU A 154 2.28 -12.44 6.60
N GLY A 155 3.49 -12.32 6.06
CA GLY A 155 3.71 -11.89 4.66
C GLY A 155 3.64 -10.38 4.44
N SER A 156 3.47 -9.58 5.51
CA SER A 156 3.59 -8.13 5.49
C SER A 156 4.49 -7.62 6.61
N ALA A 157 5.07 -6.42 6.43
CA ALA A 157 5.95 -5.80 7.41
C ALA A 157 5.37 -4.47 7.89
N GLN A 158 5.51 -4.17 9.18
CA GLN A 158 5.16 -2.85 9.69
C GLN A 158 6.16 -1.82 9.17
N THR A 159 5.68 -0.71 8.60
CA THR A 159 6.58 0.37 8.20
C THR A 159 7.08 1.11 9.44
N LYS A 160 8.37 1.49 9.47
CA LYS A 160 8.85 2.46 10.45
C LYS A 160 8.14 3.79 10.18
N VAL A 161 7.20 4.15 11.06
CA VAL A 161 6.61 5.49 11.05
C VAL A 161 7.69 6.42 11.60
N PRO A 162 8.16 7.44 10.85
CA PRO A 162 9.02 8.45 11.42
C PRO A 162 8.23 9.16 12.54
N ARG A 163 8.76 9.08 13.76
CA ARG A 163 8.21 9.79 14.93
C ARG A 163 8.40 11.30 14.77
#